data_AF-A0A8J2MK79-F1
#
_entry.id   AF-A0A8J2MK79-F1
#
_cell.length_a   1.000
_cell.length_b   1.000
_cell.length_c   1.000
_cell.angle_alpha   90.00
_cell.angle_beta   90.00
_cell.angle_gamma   90.00
#
_symmetry.space_group_name_H-M   'P 1'
#
loop_
_entity.id
_entity.type
_entity.pdbx_description
1 polymer ?
#
loop_
_entity_poly.entity_id
_entity_poly.type
_entity_poly.pdbx_seq_one_letter_code
_entity_poly.pdbx_strand_id
1 'polypeptide(L)'
;MDDQEPASNNTCKVFKCHPMSKVPKIVICLICENVYHEADFNKYTKSQFVSEMLVICPKHHQDNLTVKLDYGLNMLDENARKIITQVKLYEKEDLRSELCNNLSLNQSKNLSDISALDLDELATTKMENELLRQINVKLQARNKFDYASIVKNNLQPKPEIPKILVKSKTNNNRETLGKVKNKITNDLAIPINNVREKADKLVSITCKNNNDVARAKSVLSDKMGVDYHVELEHLNLPKVKIINVDHDLSKEDLCEDISNRNFRESNCAFNIIADYKNTTDKRTLILEVTPETYLLLHNNGFKIYIGHQRCR
;
A
#
# COMPACT_ATOMS: atom_id res chain seq x y z
N MET A 1 -10.65 22.72 -59.57
CA MET A 1 -10.49 23.43 -58.28
C MET A 1 -9.83 22.41 -57.38
N ASP A 2 -8.51 22.35 -57.46
CA ASP A 2 -7.69 21.51 -56.59
C ASP A 2 -7.03 22.45 -55.59
N ASP A 3 -7.55 22.44 -54.36
CA ASP A 3 -6.98 23.17 -53.24
C ASP A 3 -5.69 22.47 -52.81
N GLN A 4 -4.55 22.99 -53.27
CA GLN A 4 -3.25 22.69 -52.67
C GLN A 4 -3.08 23.53 -51.41
N GLU A 5 -3.06 22.86 -50.26
CA GLU A 5 -2.61 23.43 -48.99
C GLU A 5 -1.19 24.03 -49.14
N PRO A 6 -0.91 25.21 -48.56
CA PRO A 6 0.41 25.81 -48.64
C PRO A 6 1.39 25.06 -47.72
N ALA A 7 2.53 24.67 -48.29
CA ALA A 7 3.66 24.10 -47.57
C ALA A 7 4.08 25.00 -46.40
N SER A 8 4.12 24.44 -45.19
CA SER A 8 4.46 25.16 -43.97
C SER A 8 5.91 25.65 -44.00
N ASN A 9 6.06 26.96 -43.77
CA ASN A 9 7.33 27.69 -43.76
C ASN A 9 8.31 27.13 -42.72
N ASN A 10 9.41 26.53 -43.19
CA ASN A 10 10.58 26.16 -42.39
C ASN A 10 11.36 27.44 -42.01
N THR A 11 10.96 28.11 -40.93
CA THR A 11 11.73 29.23 -40.38
C THR A 11 12.95 28.69 -39.62
N CYS A 12 14.14 28.93 -40.15
CA CYS A 12 15.40 28.45 -39.59
C CYS A 12 15.71 29.23 -38.30
N LYS A 13 15.48 28.62 -37.12
CA LYS A 13 15.78 29.21 -35.81
C LYS A 13 17.31 29.39 -35.69
N VAL A 14 17.78 30.60 -35.35
CA VAL A 14 19.20 30.93 -35.12
C VAL A 14 19.42 31.28 -33.65
N PHE A 15 20.65 31.11 -33.14
CA PHE A 15 20.96 31.51 -31.77
C PHE A 15 20.95 33.03 -31.64
N LYS A 16 20.30 33.58 -30.59
CA LYS A 16 20.29 35.03 -30.33
C LYS A 16 21.71 35.62 -30.21
N CYS A 17 22.67 34.84 -29.71
CA CYS A 17 24.07 35.24 -29.57
C CYS A 17 24.93 34.98 -30.82
N HIS A 18 24.48 34.13 -31.75
CA HIS A 18 25.23 33.75 -32.94
C HIS A 18 24.26 33.65 -34.13
N PRO A 19 23.87 34.80 -34.73
CA PRO A 19 22.82 34.86 -35.76
C PRO A 19 23.21 34.17 -37.07
N MET A 20 24.51 33.90 -37.28
CA MET A 20 25.01 33.15 -38.44
C MET A 20 25.05 31.63 -38.22
N SER A 21 24.80 31.17 -36.98
CA SER A 21 24.78 29.76 -36.63
C SER A 21 23.33 29.28 -36.55
N LYS A 22 22.95 28.39 -37.47
CA LYS A 22 21.66 27.70 -37.43
C LYS A 22 21.60 26.86 -36.16
N VAL A 23 20.48 26.91 -35.46
CA VAL A 23 20.24 26.00 -34.34
C VAL A 23 20.12 24.60 -34.94
N PRO A 24 21.01 23.66 -34.59
CA PRO A 24 20.85 22.28 -35.05
C PRO A 24 19.50 21.77 -34.54
N LYS A 25 18.71 21.15 -35.42
CA LYS A 25 17.44 20.55 -34.99
C LYS A 25 17.76 19.38 -34.08
N ILE A 26 17.50 19.58 -32.79
CA ILE A 26 17.71 18.60 -31.74
C ILE A 26 16.38 18.18 -31.15
N VAL A 27 16.34 16.94 -30.69
CA VAL A 27 15.21 16.36 -29.98
C VAL A 27 15.68 15.76 -28.66
N ILE A 28 14.85 15.85 -27.64
CA ILE A 28 15.18 15.46 -26.27
C ILE A 28 14.24 14.34 -25.85
N CYS A 29 14.81 13.26 -25.31
CA CYS A 29 13.99 12.17 -24.79
C CYS A 29 13.32 12.57 -23.47
N LEU A 30 12.00 12.43 -23.38
CA LEU A 30 11.21 12.76 -22.19
C LEU A 30 11.54 11.91 -20.95
N ILE A 31 12.09 10.72 -21.12
CA ILE A 31 12.30 9.75 -20.02
C ILE A 31 13.73 9.78 -19.51
N CYS A 32 14.71 9.90 -20.39
CA CYS A 32 16.13 9.84 -20.02
C CYS A 32 16.91 11.12 -20.34
N GLU A 33 16.25 12.17 -20.80
CA GLU A 33 16.82 13.50 -21.08
C GLU A 33 17.97 13.51 -22.11
N ASN A 34 18.20 12.40 -22.80
CA ASN A 34 19.21 12.31 -23.85
C ASN A 34 18.83 13.18 -25.04
N VAL A 35 19.83 13.90 -25.56
CA VAL A 35 19.69 14.78 -26.72
C VAL A 35 20.18 14.06 -27.98
N TYR A 36 19.40 14.15 -29.05
CA TYR A 36 19.73 13.59 -30.35
C TYR A 36 19.60 14.66 -31.44
N HIS A 37 20.39 14.54 -32.49
CA HIS A 37 20.09 15.25 -33.74
C HIS A 37 18.86 14.62 -34.38
N GLU A 38 17.92 15.44 -34.84
CA GLU A 38 16.65 14.97 -35.44
C GLU A 38 16.91 14.00 -36.62
N ALA A 39 17.90 14.31 -37.46
CA ALA A 39 18.28 13.48 -38.60
C ALA A 39 18.81 12.09 -38.20
N ASP A 40 19.48 11.98 -37.06
CA ASP A 40 19.95 10.69 -36.54
C ASP A 40 18.84 9.96 -35.79
N PHE A 41 17.97 10.70 -35.12
CA PHE A 41 16.84 10.15 -34.42
C PHE A 41 15.82 9.50 -35.37
N ASN A 42 15.57 10.12 -36.53
CA ASN A 42 14.70 9.58 -37.57
C ASN A 42 15.17 8.24 -38.18
N LYS A 43 16.42 7.84 -37.95
CA LYS A 43 16.96 6.55 -38.40
C LYS A 43 16.56 5.39 -37.49
N TYR A 44 16.00 5.67 -36.30
CA TYR A 44 15.59 4.62 -35.39
C TYR A 44 14.21 4.05 -35.76
N THR A 45 14.06 2.73 -35.69
CA THR A 45 12.83 2.01 -36.07
C THR A 45 11.76 1.97 -34.96
N LYS A 46 12.10 2.45 -33.76
CA LYS A 46 11.24 2.42 -32.55
C LYS A 46 11.30 3.77 -31.82
N SER A 47 11.33 4.87 -32.55
CA SER A 47 11.30 6.23 -31.99
C SER A 47 9.92 6.84 -32.16
N GLN A 48 9.44 7.54 -31.15
CA GLN A 48 8.16 8.26 -31.21
C GLN A 48 8.38 9.75 -30.95
N PHE A 49 7.80 10.59 -31.80
CA PHE A 49 7.74 12.04 -31.55
C PHE A 49 6.50 12.36 -30.73
N VAL A 50 6.69 13.14 -29.67
CA VAL A 50 5.62 13.69 -28.82
C VAL A 50 5.38 15.16 -29.18
N SER A 51 6.43 15.88 -29.59
CA SER A 51 6.39 17.28 -30.06
C SER A 51 7.60 17.57 -30.97
N GLU A 52 7.72 18.79 -31.50
CA GLU A 52 8.84 19.25 -32.36
C GLU A 52 10.21 19.03 -31.69
N MET A 53 10.29 19.14 -30.36
CA MET A 53 11.55 18.97 -29.60
C MET A 53 11.55 17.77 -28.65
N LEU A 54 10.41 17.08 -28.48
CA LEU A 54 10.25 16.06 -27.43
C LEU A 54 9.95 14.70 -28.05
N VAL A 55 10.71 13.69 -27.64
CA VAL A 55 10.65 12.34 -28.22
C VAL A 55 10.71 11.25 -27.15
N ILE A 56 10.36 10.02 -27.53
CA ILE A 56 10.60 8.79 -26.77
C ILE A 56 11.64 8.00 -27.54
N CYS A 57 12.82 7.83 -26.95
CA CYS A 57 13.91 7.11 -27.62
C CYS A 57 13.65 5.59 -27.65
N PRO A 58 14.31 4.85 -28.55
CA PRO A 58 14.06 3.41 -28.72
C PRO A 58 14.22 2.56 -27.46
N LYS A 59 15.03 3.02 -26.50
CA LYS A 59 15.22 2.34 -25.21
C LYS A 59 13.95 2.34 -24.36
N HIS A 60 13.06 3.30 -24.56
CA HIS A 60 11.85 3.49 -23.76
C HIS A 60 10.56 3.33 -24.58
N HIS A 61 10.65 2.81 -25.82
CA HIS A 61 9.48 2.62 -26.69
C HIS A 61 8.44 1.63 -26.10
N GLN A 62 8.86 0.73 -25.22
CA GLN A 62 7.96 -0.23 -24.56
C GLN A 62 7.36 0.32 -23.26
N ASP A 63 7.85 1.47 -22.77
CA ASP A 63 7.35 2.10 -21.56
C ASP A 63 6.10 2.91 -21.91
N ASN A 64 4.95 2.32 -21.65
CA ASN A 64 3.67 2.95 -21.96
C ASN A 64 3.41 4.08 -20.95
N LEU A 65 3.71 5.32 -21.35
CA LEU A 65 3.54 6.56 -20.55
C LEU A 65 2.11 6.76 -20.01
N THR A 66 1.11 6.07 -20.57
CA THR A 66 -0.30 6.15 -20.13
C THR A 66 -0.72 5.08 -19.14
N VAL A 67 0.12 4.07 -18.90
CA VAL A 67 -0.17 3.08 -17.86
C VAL A 67 0.16 3.73 -16.52
N LYS A 68 -0.82 3.75 -15.60
CA LYS A 68 -0.58 3.90 -14.15
C LYS A 68 0.26 2.71 -13.67
N LEU A 69 1.52 2.64 -14.09
CA LEU A 69 2.51 1.82 -13.44
C LEU A 69 3.04 2.67 -12.30
N ASP A 70 3.01 2.06 -11.11
CA ASP A 70 3.42 2.61 -9.82
C ASP A 70 4.96 2.78 -9.75
N TYR A 71 5.56 3.33 -10.82
CA TYR A 71 6.95 3.72 -10.86
C TYR A 71 7.09 5.05 -10.10
N GLY A 72 7.41 4.92 -8.82
CA GLY A 72 8.20 5.91 -8.10
C GLY A 72 7.47 7.19 -7.69
N LEU A 73 6.53 7.07 -6.73
CA LEU A 73 6.10 8.20 -5.88
C LEU A 73 7.26 8.89 -5.10
N ASN A 74 8.50 8.40 -5.23
CA ASN A 74 9.68 8.90 -4.55
C ASN A 74 10.68 9.66 -5.44
N MET A 75 10.38 9.94 -6.72
CA MET A 75 11.31 10.71 -7.58
C MET A 75 11.19 12.22 -7.47
N LEU A 76 10.11 12.75 -6.89
CA LEU A 76 9.95 14.18 -6.69
C LEU A 76 10.48 14.56 -5.31
N ASP A 77 11.51 15.42 -5.28
CA ASP A 77 11.95 16.07 -4.04
C ASP A 77 10.77 16.78 -3.34
N GLU A 78 10.86 16.91 -2.02
CA GLU A 78 9.80 17.49 -1.20
C GLU A 78 9.43 18.91 -1.64
N ASN A 79 10.39 19.68 -2.15
CA ASN A 79 10.12 21.02 -2.68
C ASN A 79 9.33 20.96 -3.98
N ALA A 80 9.64 20.02 -4.87
CA ALA A 80 8.86 19.81 -6.09
C ALA A 80 7.41 19.40 -5.76
N ARG A 81 7.22 18.55 -4.73
CA ARG A 81 5.87 18.20 -4.25
C ARG A 81 5.13 19.41 -3.68
N LYS A 82 5.80 20.26 -2.91
CA LYS A 82 5.21 21.51 -2.37
C LYS A 82 4.80 22.46 -3.47
N ILE A 83 5.65 22.67 -4.47
CA ILE A 83 5.37 23.53 -5.64
C ILE A 83 4.19 22.99 -6.43
N ILE A 84 4.15 21.68 -6.73
CA ILE A 84 3.03 21.06 -7.47
C ILE A 84 1.72 21.22 -6.69
N THR A 85 1.73 21.00 -5.38
CA THR A 85 0.56 21.20 -4.54
C THR A 85 0.10 22.65 -4.55
N GLN A 86 1.02 23.60 -4.48
CA GLN A 86 0.70 25.03 -4.48
C GLN A 86 0.16 25.50 -5.83
N VAL A 87 0.73 25.03 -6.95
CA VAL A 87 0.21 25.29 -8.31
C VAL A 87 -1.20 24.74 -8.46
N LYS A 88 -1.46 23.50 -8.02
CA LYS A 88 -2.80 22.89 -8.08
C LYS A 88 -3.82 23.62 -7.21
N LEU A 89 -3.41 24.13 -6.06
CA LEU A 89 -4.28 24.93 -5.21
C LEU A 89 -4.61 26.27 -5.88
N TYR A 90 -3.61 26.92 -6.47
CA TYR A 90 -3.79 28.18 -7.19
C TYR A 90 -4.71 28.01 -8.42
N GLU A 91 -4.48 27.01 -9.27
CA GLU A 91 -5.35 26.71 -10.42
C GLU A 91 -6.79 26.41 -9.99
N LYS A 92 -6.98 25.71 -8.86
CA LYS A 92 -8.30 25.44 -8.30
C LYS A 92 -8.99 26.72 -7.81
N GLU A 93 -8.25 27.62 -7.19
CA GLU A 93 -8.77 28.91 -6.72
C GLU A 93 -9.09 29.84 -7.90
N ASP A 94 -8.26 29.84 -8.94
CA ASP A 94 -8.48 30.62 -10.16
C ASP A 94 -9.72 30.12 -10.91
N LEU A 95 -9.85 28.81 -11.11
CA LEU A 95 -11.07 28.19 -11.69
C LEU A 95 -12.31 28.50 -10.85
N ARG A 96 -12.20 28.50 -9.52
CA ARG A 96 -13.30 28.86 -8.62
C ARG A 96 -13.68 30.33 -8.76
N SER A 97 -12.69 31.23 -8.87
CA SER A 97 -12.90 32.66 -9.07
C SER A 97 -13.54 32.95 -10.43
N GLU A 98 -13.07 32.31 -11.48
CA GLU A 98 -13.64 32.40 -12.82
C GLU A 98 -15.09 31.88 -12.87
N LEU A 99 -15.38 30.76 -12.19
CA LEU A 99 -16.73 30.23 -12.08
C LEU A 99 -17.66 31.20 -11.33
N CYS A 100 -17.19 31.79 -10.22
CA CYS A 100 -17.93 32.80 -9.45
C CYS A 100 -18.21 34.06 -10.28
N ASN A 101 -17.22 34.57 -11.01
CA ASN A 101 -17.38 35.75 -11.87
C ASN A 101 -18.38 35.50 -13.01
N ASN A 102 -18.33 34.31 -13.63
CA ASN A 102 -19.29 33.91 -14.65
C ASN A 102 -20.72 33.75 -14.09
N LEU A 103 -20.88 33.33 -12.83
CA LEU A 103 -22.18 33.25 -12.16
C LEU A 103 -22.73 34.63 -11.78
N SER A 104 -21.89 35.58 -11.33
CA SER A 104 -22.30 36.97 -11.07
C SER A 104 -22.75 37.70 -12.35
N LEU A 105 -22.08 37.46 -13.48
CA LEU A 105 -22.50 37.99 -14.79
C LEU A 105 -23.84 37.39 -15.27
N ASN A 106 -24.19 36.18 -14.83
CA ASN A 106 -25.46 35.53 -15.15
C ASN A 106 -26.60 35.95 -14.20
N GLN A 107 -26.30 36.44 -13.00
CA GLN A 107 -27.29 36.99 -12.06
C GLN A 107 -27.78 38.39 -12.47
N SER A 108 -27.01 39.18 -13.23
CA SER A 108 -27.44 40.51 -13.68
C SER A 108 -28.52 40.49 -14.78
N LYS A 109 -28.96 39.31 -15.23
CA LYS A 109 -29.99 39.14 -16.29
C LYS A 109 -31.31 38.55 -15.82
N ASN A 110 -31.46 38.18 -14.54
CA ASN A 110 -32.73 37.62 -14.07
C ASN A 110 -33.11 38.18 -12.69
N LEU A 111 -34.23 38.92 -12.73
CA LEU A 111 -35.19 39.16 -11.64
C LEU A 111 -34.80 40.19 -10.57
N SER A 112 -35.25 41.42 -10.87
CA SER A 112 -35.89 42.34 -9.94
C SER A 112 -36.87 41.66 -8.98
N ASP A 113 -36.92 42.19 -7.74
CA ASP A 113 -37.95 42.02 -6.72
C ASP A 113 -38.04 40.68 -5.96
N ILE A 114 -36.99 40.36 -5.19
CA ILE A 114 -37.14 39.61 -3.92
C ILE A 114 -36.15 40.20 -2.91
N SER A 115 -36.61 40.48 -1.68
CA SER A 115 -35.82 40.97 -0.55
C SER A 115 -34.45 40.29 -0.46
N ALA A 116 -33.39 41.09 -0.55
CA ALA A 116 -32.00 40.63 -0.67
C ALA A 116 -31.49 39.76 0.50
N LEU A 117 -32.25 39.67 1.60
CA LEU A 117 -31.90 38.90 2.79
C LEU A 117 -32.39 37.43 2.75
N ASP A 118 -33.47 37.13 2.02
CA ASP A 118 -34.02 35.75 1.93
C ASP A 118 -33.45 34.95 0.74
N LEU A 119 -32.92 35.64 -0.27
CA LEU A 119 -32.45 34.99 -1.49
C LEU A 119 -31.11 34.27 -1.28
N ASP A 120 -30.26 34.83 -0.42
CA ASP A 120 -28.91 34.32 -0.16
C ASP A 120 -28.97 33.06 0.73
N GLU A 121 -29.84 33.04 1.74
CA GLU A 121 -30.09 31.87 2.58
C GLU A 121 -30.76 30.73 1.78
N LEU A 122 -31.70 31.06 0.89
CA LEU A 122 -32.33 30.09 -0.01
C LEU A 122 -31.35 29.53 -1.05
N ALA A 123 -30.45 30.37 -1.59
CA ALA A 123 -29.39 29.94 -2.51
C ALA A 123 -28.38 29.04 -1.81
N THR A 124 -27.98 29.38 -0.59
CA THR A 124 -27.06 28.59 0.24
C THR A 124 -27.68 27.23 0.57
N THR A 125 -28.95 27.20 0.99
CA THR A 125 -29.68 25.96 1.31
C THR A 125 -29.87 25.07 0.08
N LYS A 126 -30.12 25.65 -1.10
CA LYS A 126 -30.18 24.89 -2.36
C LYS A 126 -28.82 24.33 -2.76
N MET A 127 -27.75 25.09 -2.55
CA MET A 127 -26.38 24.64 -2.81
C MET A 127 -25.97 23.50 -1.88
N GLU A 128 -26.29 23.59 -0.58
CA GLU A 128 -26.04 22.52 0.40
C GLU A 128 -26.83 21.25 0.08
N ASN A 129 -28.11 21.37 -0.29
CA ASN A 129 -28.92 20.22 -0.69
C ASN A 129 -28.42 19.54 -1.97
N GLU A 130 -27.93 20.32 -2.93
CA GLU A 130 -27.35 19.77 -4.16
C GLU A 130 -26.02 19.06 -3.88
N LEU A 131 -25.17 19.63 -3.03
CA LEU A 131 -23.94 18.97 -2.55
C LEU A 131 -24.26 17.68 -1.79
N LEU A 132 -25.27 17.68 -0.92
CA LEU A 132 -25.73 16.49 -0.21
C LEU A 132 -26.24 15.42 -1.18
N ARG A 133 -27.01 15.79 -2.21
CA ARG A 133 -27.46 14.85 -3.25
C ARG A 133 -26.27 14.25 -4.01
N GLN A 134 -25.31 15.06 -4.41
CA GLN A 134 -24.12 14.57 -5.12
C GLN A 134 -23.23 13.68 -4.24
N ILE A 135 -23.10 14.00 -2.94
CA ILE A 135 -22.43 13.14 -1.97
C ILE A 135 -23.20 11.83 -1.82
N ASN A 136 -24.53 11.87 -1.73
CA ASN A 136 -25.35 10.68 -1.58
C ASN A 136 -25.28 9.78 -2.84
N VAL A 137 -25.27 10.37 -4.04
CA VAL A 137 -25.05 9.64 -5.30
C VAL A 137 -23.65 9.04 -5.36
N LYS A 138 -22.60 9.78 -4.95
CA LYS A 138 -21.23 9.26 -4.89
C LYS A 138 -21.06 8.18 -3.83
N LEU A 139 -21.75 8.30 -2.69
CA LEU A 139 -21.79 7.28 -1.63
C LEU A 139 -22.54 6.05 -2.11
N GLN A 140 -23.68 6.18 -2.80
CA GLN A 140 -24.39 5.05 -3.40
C GLN A 140 -23.61 4.38 -4.53
N ALA A 141 -22.89 5.16 -5.34
CA ALA A 141 -21.99 4.63 -6.38
C ALA A 141 -20.76 3.94 -5.78
N ARG A 142 -20.22 4.42 -4.65
CA ARG A 142 -19.17 3.73 -3.87
C ARG A 142 -19.70 2.55 -3.06
N ASN A 143 -20.94 2.60 -2.60
CA ASN A 143 -21.64 1.50 -1.91
C ASN A 143 -22.22 0.49 -2.91
N LYS A 144 -21.93 0.64 -4.20
CA LYS A 144 -22.11 -0.41 -5.22
C LYS A 144 -21.04 -1.51 -5.10
N PHE A 145 -20.25 -1.50 -4.03
CA PHE A 145 -19.72 -2.72 -3.44
C PHE A 145 -20.88 -3.43 -2.74
N ASP A 146 -21.35 -4.50 -3.37
CA ASP A 146 -22.33 -5.46 -2.86
C ASP A 146 -22.17 -5.65 -1.33
N TYR A 147 -23.27 -5.71 -0.57
CA TYR A 147 -23.24 -5.91 0.89
C TYR A 147 -22.36 -7.11 1.28
N ALA A 148 -22.23 -8.11 0.39
CA ALA A 148 -21.30 -9.23 0.52
C ALA A 148 -19.80 -8.84 0.53
N SER A 149 -19.41 -7.76 -0.16
CA SER A 149 -18.04 -7.23 -0.24
C SER A 149 -17.65 -6.45 1.02
N ILE A 150 -18.61 -5.70 1.59
CA ILE A 150 -18.42 -4.94 2.83
C ILE A 150 -18.20 -5.89 4.01
N VAL A 151 -18.92 -7.02 4.04
CA VAL A 151 -18.71 -8.08 5.05
C VAL A 151 -17.36 -8.78 4.88
N LYS A 152 -16.84 -8.91 3.65
CA LYS A 152 -15.52 -9.52 3.39
C LYS A 152 -14.34 -8.61 3.76
N ASN A 153 -14.45 -7.30 3.54
CA ASN A 153 -13.35 -6.35 3.78
C ASN A 153 -13.36 -5.71 5.20
N ASN A 154 -14.51 -5.69 5.90
CA ASN A 154 -14.61 -5.25 7.31
C ASN A 154 -14.56 -6.41 8.32
N LEU A 155 -14.12 -7.60 7.91
CA LEU A 155 -13.47 -8.49 8.85
C LEU A 155 -12.14 -7.86 9.25
N GLN A 156 -12.17 -6.82 10.09
CA GLN A 156 -11.12 -6.74 11.08
C GLN A 156 -11.11 -8.14 11.72
N PRO A 157 -10.00 -8.89 11.66
CA PRO A 157 -9.94 -10.15 12.37
C PRO A 157 -10.33 -9.81 13.79
N LYS A 158 -11.47 -10.33 14.27
CA LYS A 158 -11.82 -10.21 15.68
C LYS A 158 -10.55 -10.60 16.43
N PRO A 159 -10.00 -9.75 17.31
CA PRO A 159 -8.73 -10.04 17.95
C PRO A 159 -8.84 -11.44 18.53
N GLU A 160 -8.06 -12.37 17.97
CA GLU A 160 -8.18 -13.77 18.32
C GLU A 160 -7.72 -13.89 19.76
N ILE A 161 -8.66 -14.22 20.66
CA ILE A 161 -8.33 -14.39 22.08
C ILE A 161 -7.38 -15.57 22.17
N PRO A 162 -6.14 -15.38 22.66
CA PRO A 162 -5.17 -16.45 22.75
C PRO A 162 -5.75 -17.61 23.56
N LYS A 163 -5.65 -18.83 23.02
CA LYS A 163 -6.13 -20.03 23.71
C LYS A 163 -5.11 -20.44 24.75
N ILE A 164 -5.54 -20.91 25.90
CA ILE A 164 -4.65 -21.56 26.88
C ILE A 164 -4.61 -23.04 26.54
N LEU A 165 -3.41 -23.59 26.43
CA LEU A 165 -3.14 -24.99 26.12
C LEU A 165 -2.67 -25.70 27.39
N VAL A 166 -3.29 -26.85 27.69
CA VAL A 166 -2.96 -27.69 28.84
C VAL A 166 -2.59 -29.08 28.34
N LYS A 167 -1.36 -29.50 28.62
CA LYS A 167 -0.81 -30.80 28.21
C LYS A 167 -0.33 -31.58 29.44
N SER A 168 -0.65 -32.86 29.53
CA SER A 168 -0.04 -33.74 30.54
C SER A 168 1.44 -33.95 30.22
N LYS A 169 2.32 -33.87 31.22
CA LYS A 169 3.74 -34.21 31.07
C LYS A 169 3.97 -35.71 31.02
N THR A 170 3.03 -36.50 31.54
CA THR A 170 3.05 -37.96 31.49
C THR A 170 2.18 -38.48 30.35
N ASN A 171 2.49 -39.67 29.82
CA ASN A 171 1.69 -40.34 28.79
C ASN A 171 0.25 -40.67 29.25
N ASN A 172 -0.09 -40.44 30.52
CA ASN A 172 -1.42 -40.68 31.07
C ASN A 172 -2.34 -39.47 30.84
N ASN A 173 -2.66 -39.22 29.58
CA ASN A 173 -3.37 -38.04 29.09
C ASN A 173 -4.89 -38.24 28.93
N ARG A 174 -5.44 -39.41 29.29
CA ARG A 174 -6.85 -39.79 29.05
C ARG A 174 -7.87 -38.97 29.86
N GLU A 175 -7.45 -38.40 30.99
CA GLU A 175 -8.34 -37.67 31.92
C GLU A 175 -8.14 -36.15 31.91
N THR A 176 -7.24 -35.64 31.07
CA THR A 176 -6.83 -34.21 31.08
C THR A 176 -8.03 -33.28 30.92
N LEU A 177 -8.95 -33.58 29.99
CA LEU A 177 -10.15 -32.77 29.76
C LEU A 177 -11.08 -32.74 30.98
N GLY A 178 -11.29 -33.88 31.64
CA GLY A 178 -12.16 -33.98 32.81
C GLY A 178 -11.60 -33.20 34.00
N LYS A 179 -10.29 -33.31 34.25
CA LYS A 179 -9.60 -32.55 35.30
C LYS A 179 -9.66 -31.05 35.04
N VAL A 180 -9.38 -30.61 33.81
CA VAL A 180 -9.47 -29.20 33.42
C VAL A 180 -10.89 -28.66 33.61
N LYS A 181 -11.92 -29.37 33.14
CA LYS A 181 -13.32 -28.94 33.32
C LYS A 181 -13.70 -28.85 34.80
N ASN A 182 -13.35 -29.83 35.62
CA ASN A 182 -13.64 -29.80 37.06
C ASN A 182 -12.96 -28.62 37.76
N LYS A 183 -11.70 -28.32 37.41
CA LYS A 183 -10.96 -27.18 37.98
C LYS A 183 -11.49 -25.82 37.52
N ILE A 184 -12.06 -25.74 36.32
CA ILE A 184 -12.72 -24.51 35.84
C ILE A 184 -14.06 -24.31 36.55
N THR A 185 -14.91 -25.35 36.63
CA THR A 185 -16.27 -25.25 37.18
C THR A 185 -16.30 -24.96 38.68
N ASN A 186 -15.41 -25.56 39.45
CA ASN A 186 -15.47 -25.48 40.92
C ASN A 186 -14.86 -24.19 41.47
N ASP A 187 -14.04 -23.50 40.68
CA ASP A 187 -12.86 -22.86 41.26
C ASP A 187 -12.33 -21.66 40.46
N LEU A 188 -12.91 -21.36 39.30
CA LEU A 188 -12.48 -20.29 38.42
C LEU A 188 -13.61 -19.28 38.23
N ALA A 189 -13.54 -18.14 38.92
CA ALA A 189 -14.45 -16.99 38.71
C ALA A 189 -14.18 -16.25 37.38
N ILE A 190 -13.56 -16.92 36.41
CA ILE A 190 -13.17 -16.34 35.13
C ILE A 190 -14.14 -16.85 34.06
N PRO A 191 -14.79 -15.95 33.29
CA PRO A 191 -15.70 -16.37 32.25
C PRO A 191 -14.97 -17.12 31.13
N ILE A 192 -15.15 -18.43 31.07
CA ILE A 192 -14.65 -19.27 29.98
C ILE A 192 -15.70 -19.31 28.87
N ASN A 193 -15.25 -19.14 27.63
CA ASN A 193 -16.08 -19.27 26.44
C ASN A 193 -16.23 -20.74 26.06
N ASN A 194 -15.11 -21.47 26.04
CA ASN A 194 -15.08 -22.83 25.51
C ASN A 194 -13.85 -23.63 25.99
N VAL A 195 -14.01 -24.94 26.13
CA VAL A 195 -12.93 -25.90 26.46
C VAL A 195 -13.04 -27.08 25.50
N ARG A 196 -12.00 -27.31 24.70
CA ARG A 196 -11.96 -28.39 23.69
C ARG A 196 -10.69 -29.18 23.78
N GLU A 197 -10.82 -30.49 23.65
CA GLU A 197 -9.68 -31.38 23.41
C GLU A 197 -9.30 -31.34 21.92
N LYS A 198 -8.00 -31.21 21.64
CA LYS A 198 -7.38 -31.26 20.31
C LYS A 198 -6.68 -32.61 20.11
N ALA A 199 -6.09 -32.80 18.94
CA ALA A 199 -5.16 -33.90 18.67
C ALA A 199 -4.08 -33.98 19.77
N ASP A 200 -3.59 -35.19 20.04
CA ASP A 200 -2.63 -35.52 21.10
C ASP A 200 -3.12 -35.30 22.54
N LYS A 201 -4.45 -35.25 22.74
CA LYS A 201 -5.11 -35.04 24.04
C LYS A 201 -4.69 -33.74 24.73
N LEU A 202 -4.34 -32.76 23.90
CA LEU A 202 -4.07 -31.39 24.31
C LEU A 202 -5.40 -30.68 24.58
N VAL A 203 -5.58 -30.09 25.75
CA VAL A 203 -6.81 -29.35 26.07
C VAL A 203 -6.60 -27.86 25.79
N SER A 204 -7.43 -27.31 24.92
CA SER A 204 -7.47 -25.88 24.60
C SER A 204 -8.64 -25.20 25.32
N ILE A 205 -8.36 -24.05 25.92
CA ILE A 205 -9.31 -23.25 26.70
C ILE A 205 -9.35 -21.86 26.08
N THR A 206 -10.55 -21.36 25.80
CA THR A 206 -10.77 -20.02 25.27
C THR A 206 -11.53 -19.20 26.30
N CYS A 207 -10.92 -18.11 26.79
CA CYS A 207 -11.59 -17.14 27.67
C CYS A 207 -12.61 -16.32 26.88
N LYS A 208 -13.60 -15.72 27.56
CA LYS A 208 -14.54 -14.78 26.90
C LYS A 208 -13.87 -13.48 26.49
N ASN A 209 -12.87 -13.03 27.24
CA ASN A 209 -12.15 -11.77 27.03
C ASN A 209 -10.64 -11.96 27.06
N ASN A 210 -9.89 -11.10 26.37
CA ASN A 210 -8.42 -11.14 26.36
C ASN A 210 -7.80 -10.78 27.72
N ASN A 211 -8.41 -9.85 28.46
CA ASN A 211 -7.95 -9.41 29.78
C ASN A 211 -7.89 -10.56 30.81
N ASP A 212 -8.70 -11.60 30.58
CA ASP A 212 -8.84 -12.74 31.47
C ASP A 212 -7.82 -13.85 31.20
N VAL A 213 -7.13 -13.82 30.06
CA VAL A 213 -6.24 -14.89 29.58
C VAL A 213 -5.04 -15.08 30.50
N ALA A 214 -4.35 -13.99 30.87
CA ALA A 214 -3.17 -14.05 31.74
C ALA A 214 -3.54 -14.59 33.14
N ARG A 215 -4.65 -14.10 33.70
CA ARG A 215 -5.18 -14.54 34.99
C ARG A 215 -5.60 -16.01 34.96
N ALA A 216 -6.32 -16.44 33.92
CA ALA A 216 -6.72 -17.83 33.75
C ALA A 216 -5.51 -18.76 33.59
N LYS A 217 -4.49 -18.36 32.84
CA LYS A 217 -3.24 -19.13 32.71
C LYS A 217 -2.57 -19.32 34.07
N SER A 218 -2.42 -18.25 34.87
CA SER A 218 -1.79 -18.34 36.19
C SER A 218 -2.55 -19.31 37.10
N VAL A 219 -3.85 -19.11 37.25
CA VAL A 219 -4.67 -19.94 38.13
C VAL A 219 -4.71 -21.40 37.66
N LEU A 220 -4.77 -21.66 36.36
CA LEU A 220 -4.70 -23.01 35.82
C LEU A 220 -3.32 -23.65 36.04
N SER A 221 -2.24 -22.88 35.90
CA SER A 221 -0.88 -23.38 36.17
C SER A 221 -0.74 -23.82 37.62
N ASP A 222 -1.24 -23.01 38.55
CA ASP A 222 -1.21 -23.31 39.99
C ASP A 222 -2.08 -24.53 40.34
N LYS A 223 -3.29 -24.63 39.76
CA LYS A 223 -4.27 -25.68 40.09
C LYS A 223 -4.03 -27.01 39.40
N MET A 224 -3.42 -27.01 38.23
CA MET A 224 -3.06 -28.24 37.51
C MET A 224 -1.77 -28.84 38.07
N GLY A 225 -0.93 -28.03 38.72
CA GLY A 225 0.28 -28.49 39.41
C GLY A 225 1.38 -28.92 38.44
N VAL A 226 2.42 -29.56 38.99
CA VAL A 226 3.66 -29.88 38.27
C VAL A 226 3.50 -30.95 37.19
N ASP A 227 2.43 -31.73 37.22
CA ASP A 227 2.18 -32.83 36.27
C ASP A 227 1.71 -32.37 34.89
N TYR A 228 1.33 -31.09 34.78
CA TYR A 228 0.80 -30.51 33.56
C TYR A 228 1.65 -29.32 33.11
N HIS A 229 1.69 -29.12 31.80
CA HIS A 229 2.24 -27.94 31.17
C HIS A 229 1.08 -27.05 30.72
N VAL A 230 1.04 -25.81 31.24
CA VAL A 230 0.03 -24.82 30.91
C VAL A 230 0.71 -23.66 30.18
N GLU A 231 0.37 -23.48 28.91
CA GLU A 231 0.97 -22.45 28.06
C GLU A 231 -0.10 -21.69 27.29
N LEU A 232 0.27 -20.57 26.68
CA LEU A 232 -0.60 -19.92 25.71
C LEU A 232 -0.32 -20.53 24.34
N GLU A 233 -1.38 -20.67 23.56
CA GLU A 233 -1.30 -20.92 22.13
C GLU A 233 -0.56 -19.75 21.52
N HIS A 234 0.70 -19.99 21.18
CA HIS A 234 1.48 -19.06 20.39
C HIS A 234 0.80 -18.99 19.02
N LEU A 235 0.30 -17.80 18.67
CA LEU A 235 -0.13 -17.53 17.30
C LEU A 235 1.08 -17.78 16.41
N ASN A 236 0.95 -18.71 15.45
CA ASN A 236 2.00 -18.92 14.47
C ASN A 236 2.23 -17.60 13.76
N LEU A 237 3.41 -17.04 13.96
CA LEU A 237 3.81 -15.83 13.26
C LEU A 237 3.82 -16.10 11.75
N PRO A 238 3.39 -15.13 10.92
CA PRO A 238 3.46 -15.27 9.48
C PRO A 238 4.86 -15.68 9.00
N LYS A 239 4.92 -16.56 8.01
CA LYS A 239 6.17 -17.06 7.44
C LYS A 239 6.32 -16.59 6.00
N VAL A 240 7.46 -15.98 5.70
CA VAL A 240 7.82 -15.49 4.36
C VAL A 240 9.00 -16.31 3.85
N LYS A 241 8.83 -16.93 2.69
CA LYS A 241 9.89 -17.68 2.01
C LYS A 241 10.61 -16.79 1.02
N ILE A 242 11.93 -16.70 1.16
CA ILE A 242 12.80 -15.97 0.25
C ILE A 242 13.63 -16.99 -0.53
N ILE A 243 13.55 -16.90 -1.86
CA ILE A 243 14.26 -17.79 -2.77
C ILE A 243 15.41 -17.06 -3.45
N ASN A 244 16.42 -17.81 -3.90
CA ASN A 244 17.54 -17.31 -4.70
C ASN A 244 18.37 -16.22 -4.00
N VAL A 245 18.69 -16.44 -2.72
CA VAL A 245 19.61 -15.55 -1.99
C VAL A 245 21.03 -15.78 -2.52
N ASP A 246 21.56 -14.81 -3.25
CA ASP A 246 22.81 -14.94 -4.02
C ASP A 246 24.07 -14.58 -3.19
N HIS A 247 23.95 -14.52 -1.87
CA HIS A 247 25.02 -14.09 -0.96
C HIS A 247 25.31 -15.12 0.12
N ASP A 248 26.59 -15.44 0.30
CA ASP A 248 27.13 -16.28 1.39
C ASP A 248 27.38 -15.44 2.65
N LEU A 249 26.39 -14.65 3.06
CA LEU A 249 26.44 -13.92 4.33
C LEU A 249 26.13 -14.87 5.50
N SER A 250 26.74 -14.59 6.67
CA SER A 250 26.37 -15.29 7.91
C SER A 250 24.91 -14.99 8.28
N LYS A 251 24.35 -15.74 9.23
CA LYS A 251 22.97 -15.51 9.68
C LYS A 251 22.84 -14.12 10.31
N GLU A 252 23.84 -13.70 11.06
CA GLU A 252 23.92 -12.41 11.73
C GLU A 252 23.99 -11.27 10.70
N ASP A 253 24.87 -11.40 9.70
CA ASP A 253 25.00 -10.41 8.63
C ASP A 253 23.73 -10.32 7.76
N LEU A 254 23.04 -11.45 7.52
CA LEU A 254 21.77 -11.46 6.82
C LEU A 254 20.68 -10.73 7.61
N CYS A 255 20.60 -10.94 8.92
CA CYS A 255 19.66 -10.24 9.77
C CYS A 255 19.91 -8.72 9.72
N GLU A 256 21.17 -8.30 9.81
CA GLU A 256 21.54 -6.89 9.73
C GLU A 256 21.24 -6.31 8.34
N ASP A 257 21.60 -6.99 7.26
CA ASP A 257 21.37 -6.54 5.89
C ASP A 257 19.87 -6.41 5.57
N ILE A 258 19.07 -7.42 5.93
CA ILE A 258 17.61 -7.38 5.74
C ILE A 258 17.01 -6.22 6.54
N SER A 259 17.40 -6.05 7.80
CA SER A 259 16.90 -4.96 8.66
C SER A 259 17.25 -3.60 8.07
N ASN A 260 18.51 -3.43 7.69
CA ASN A 260 19.04 -2.18 7.17
C ASN A 260 18.57 -1.85 5.76
N ARG A 261 18.07 -2.79 4.96
CA ARG A 261 17.58 -2.48 3.60
C ARG A 261 16.07 -2.36 3.51
N ASN A 262 15.34 -3.08 4.36
CA ASN A 262 13.90 -3.22 4.23
C ASN A 262 13.14 -2.51 5.35
N PHE A 263 13.77 -2.33 6.51
CA PHE A 263 13.08 -1.99 7.74
C PHE A 263 13.67 -0.78 8.50
N ARG A 264 14.55 0.03 7.88
CA ARG A 264 15.25 1.16 8.54
C ARG A 264 14.35 2.12 9.32
N GLU A 265 13.16 2.39 8.81
CA GLU A 265 12.24 3.40 9.35
C GLU A 265 11.04 2.77 10.08
N SER A 266 11.05 1.45 10.25
CA SER A 266 9.93 0.68 10.79
C SER A 266 10.38 -0.20 11.95
N ASN A 267 9.58 -0.28 13.02
CA ASN A 267 9.74 -1.26 14.10
C ASN A 267 9.33 -2.68 13.62
N CYS A 268 9.87 -3.12 12.48
CA CYS A 268 9.65 -4.45 11.96
C CYS A 268 10.59 -5.42 12.68
N ALA A 269 10.04 -6.56 13.07
CA ALA A 269 10.79 -7.63 13.69
C ALA A 269 10.59 -8.92 12.89
N PHE A 270 11.68 -9.67 12.73
CA PHE A 270 11.68 -10.96 12.09
C PHE A 270 12.75 -11.87 12.67
N ASN A 271 12.62 -13.17 12.41
CA ASN A 271 13.59 -14.19 12.75
C ASN A 271 13.81 -15.13 11.57
N ILE A 272 15.07 -15.48 11.27
CA ILE A 272 15.40 -16.51 10.28
C ILE A 272 15.24 -17.88 10.97
N ILE A 273 14.19 -18.60 10.60
CA ILE A 273 13.85 -19.92 11.18
C ILE A 273 14.35 -21.10 10.34
N ALA A 274 14.67 -20.86 9.06
CA ALA A 274 15.32 -21.85 8.21
C ALA A 274 16.24 -21.17 7.20
N ASP A 275 17.39 -21.80 6.97
CA ASP A 275 18.39 -21.43 5.97
C ASP A 275 18.92 -22.71 5.35
N TYR A 276 18.62 -22.93 4.08
CA TYR A 276 18.96 -24.16 3.39
C TYR A 276 19.14 -23.92 1.89
N LYS A 277 19.81 -24.85 1.23
CA LYS A 277 19.83 -24.90 -0.24
C LYS A 277 18.64 -25.69 -0.77
N ASN A 278 17.92 -25.11 -1.72
CA ASN A 278 16.80 -25.77 -2.36
C ASN A 278 17.25 -26.82 -3.39
N THR A 279 16.29 -27.48 -4.04
CA THR A 279 16.56 -28.51 -5.07
C THR A 279 17.32 -28.00 -6.29
N THR A 280 17.40 -26.68 -6.50
CA THR A 280 18.18 -26.05 -7.58
C THR A 280 19.53 -25.51 -7.08
N ASP A 281 20.02 -25.98 -5.92
CA ASP A 281 21.25 -25.54 -5.24
C ASP A 281 21.31 -24.03 -4.92
N LYS A 282 20.15 -23.38 -4.85
CA LYS A 282 20.02 -21.96 -4.49
C LYS A 282 19.65 -21.80 -3.03
N ARG A 283 20.34 -20.89 -2.33
CA ARG A 283 20.06 -20.59 -0.92
C ARG A 283 18.66 -20.00 -0.78
N THR A 284 17.93 -20.52 0.20
CA THR A 284 16.54 -20.21 0.48
C THR A 284 16.40 -19.98 1.98
N LEU A 285 15.74 -18.88 2.34
CA LEU A 285 15.47 -18.50 3.72
C LEU A 285 13.98 -18.60 4.02
N ILE A 286 13.64 -18.98 5.25
CA ILE A 286 12.29 -18.80 5.79
C ILE A 286 12.39 -17.81 6.94
N LEU A 287 11.74 -16.68 6.75
CA LEU A 287 11.57 -15.64 7.76
C LEU A 287 10.26 -15.87 8.49
N GLU A 288 10.30 -15.88 9.81
CA GLU A 288 9.14 -15.70 10.66
C GLU A 288 9.05 -14.21 11.01
N VAL A 289 7.94 -13.55 10.67
CA VAL A 289 7.80 -12.09 10.74
C VAL A 289 6.61 -11.72 11.64
N THR A 290 6.62 -10.53 12.24
CA THR A 290 5.42 -10.05 12.94
C THR A 290 4.28 -9.76 11.97
N PRO A 291 3.01 -9.75 12.42
CA PRO A 291 1.86 -9.39 11.58
C PRO A 291 2.02 -8.03 10.90
N GLU A 292 2.59 -7.04 11.61
CA GLU A 292 2.85 -5.69 11.09
C GLU A 292 3.86 -5.74 9.94
N THR A 293 4.94 -6.50 10.13
CA THR A 293 5.98 -6.71 9.12
C THR A 293 5.41 -7.44 7.90
N TYR A 294 4.55 -8.44 8.12
CA TYR A 294 3.89 -9.16 7.02
C TYR A 294 3.00 -8.25 6.19
N LEU A 295 2.20 -7.37 6.83
CA LEU A 295 1.36 -6.41 6.14
C LEU A 295 2.17 -5.39 5.35
N LEU A 296 3.29 -4.90 5.92
CA LEU A 296 4.20 -4.00 5.22
C LEU A 296 4.76 -4.66 3.95
N LEU A 297 5.22 -5.91 4.07
CA LEU A 297 5.72 -6.69 2.93
C LEU A 297 4.63 -6.91 1.88
N HIS A 298 3.42 -7.28 2.30
CA HIS A 298 2.28 -7.46 1.40
C HIS A 298 1.98 -6.17 0.63
N ASN A 299 1.92 -5.03 1.32
CA ASN A 299 1.64 -3.72 0.71
C ASN A 299 2.76 -3.28 -0.25
N ASN A 300 4.01 -3.69 0.03
CA ASN A 300 5.15 -3.46 -0.85
C ASN A 300 5.32 -4.53 -1.94
N GLY A 301 4.30 -5.35 -2.20
CA GLY A 301 4.31 -6.36 -3.24
C GLY A 301 5.29 -7.52 -2.97
N PHE A 302 5.54 -7.83 -1.70
CA PHE A 302 6.46 -8.85 -1.20
C PHE A 302 7.90 -8.68 -1.66
N LYS A 303 8.34 -7.44 -1.88
CA LYS A 303 9.73 -7.12 -2.23
C LYS A 303 10.59 -7.07 -0.96
N ILE A 304 11.63 -7.91 -0.93
CA ILE A 304 12.68 -7.90 0.09
C ILE A 304 14.01 -7.79 -0.63
N TYR A 305 14.81 -6.80 -0.24
CA TYR A 305 16.16 -6.56 -0.74
C TYR A 305 17.18 -7.24 0.17
N ILE A 306 17.99 -8.13 -0.40
CA ILE A 306 19.09 -8.82 0.29
C ILE A 306 20.34 -8.70 -0.57
N GLY A 307 21.43 -8.27 0.06
CA GLY A 307 22.72 -8.14 -0.57
C GLY A 307 22.85 -6.93 -1.48
N HIS A 308 24.01 -6.83 -2.13
CA HIS A 308 24.28 -5.87 -3.19
C HIS A 308 24.20 -6.62 -4.52
N GLN A 309 23.30 -6.21 -5.42
CA GLN A 309 23.46 -6.60 -6.82
C GLN A 309 24.73 -5.92 -7.32
N ARG A 310 25.79 -6.71 -7.56
CA ARG A 310 26.93 -6.23 -8.33
C ARG A 310 26.38 -5.87 -9.71
N CYS A 311 26.39 -4.58 -10.05
CA CYS A 311 26.17 -4.14 -11.42
C CYS A 311 27.15 -4.90 -12.32
N ARG A 312 26.62 -5.61 -13.32
CA ARG A 312 27.43 -6.12 -14.45
C ARG A 312 27.74 -4.97 -15.40
#